data_AF-A0A971UUH0-F1
#
_entry.id   AF-A0A971UUH0-F1
#
_cell.length_a   1.000
_cell.length_b   1.000
_cell.length_c   1.000
_cell.angle_alpha   90.00
_cell.angle_beta   90.00
_cell.angle_gamma   90.00
#
_symmetry.space_group_name_H-M   'P 1'
#
loop_
_entity.id
_entity.type
_entity.pdbx_description
1 polymer ?
#
loop_
_entity_poly.entity_id
_entity_poly.type
_entity_poly.pdbx_seq_one_letter_code
_entity_poly.pdbx_strand_id
1 'polypeptide(L)' 'GDKPIKISYEDESADEYTAQVIAPIIMQGDPIGTVMLVSKNPEDKVTELEIKLVETAAGFLSKQMES' A
#
# COMPACT_ATOMS: atom_id res chain seq x y z
N GLY A 1 -14.27 10.57 -13.27
CA GLY A 1 -14.88 10.06 -12.03
C GLY A 1 -13.79 10.11 -11.00
N ASP A 2 -13.35 11.32 -10.65
CA ASP A 2 -11.98 11.55 -10.17
C ASP A 2 -11.98 12.07 -8.74
N LYS A 3 -13.06 11.80 -7.99
CA LYS A 3 -13.08 12.15 -6.57
C LYS A 3 -12.31 11.07 -5.81
N PRO A 4 -11.23 11.42 -5.10
CA PRO A 4 -10.51 10.46 -4.28
C PRO A 4 -11.42 9.88 -3.21
N ILE A 5 -11.13 8.64 -2.82
CA ILE A 5 -11.91 7.85 -1.86
C ILE A 5 -11.08 7.68 -0.60
N LYS A 6 -11.74 7.80 0.56
CA LYS A 6 -11.11 7.55 1.86
C LYS A 6 -10.69 6.09 1.99
N ILE A 7 -9.51 5.85 2.55
CA ILE A 7 -8.95 4.50 2.72
C ILE A 7 -9.32 3.95 4.10
N SER A 8 -9.37 4.81 5.12
CA SER A 8 -9.82 4.50 6.48
C SER A 8 -11.11 5.23 6.82
N TYR A 9 -11.93 4.65 7.71
CA TYR A 9 -13.12 5.31 8.26
C TYR A 9 -12.76 6.53 9.12
N GLU A 10 -11.51 6.63 9.57
CA GLU A 10 -10.98 7.72 10.38
C GLU A 10 -10.47 8.90 9.55
N ASP A 11 -10.36 8.76 8.22
CA ASP A 11 -9.91 9.85 7.36
C ASP A 11 -10.95 10.98 7.35
N GLU A 12 -10.54 12.23 7.59
CA GLU A 12 -11.42 13.41 7.54
C GLU A 12 -11.66 13.84 6.07
N SER A 13 -10.66 13.67 5.21
CA SER A 13 -10.64 13.93 3.76
C SER A 13 -9.92 12.81 2.99
N ALA A 14 -10.27 12.63 1.72
CA ALA A 14 -9.62 11.66 0.84
C ALA A 14 -8.24 12.12 0.34
N ASP A 15 -7.89 13.39 0.57
CA ASP A 15 -6.64 14.03 0.12
C ASP A 15 -5.56 14.11 1.23
N GLU A 16 -5.73 13.38 2.32
CA GLU A 16 -4.82 13.47 3.49
C GLU A 16 -3.48 12.75 3.29
N TYR A 17 -3.42 11.80 2.37
CA TYR A 17 -2.22 11.01 2.13
C TYR A 17 -1.26 11.77 1.20
N THR A 18 -0.08 12.07 1.71
CA THR A 18 0.93 12.90 1.04
C THR A 18 2.09 12.08 0.47
N ALA A 19 2.25 10.83 0.92
CA ALA A 19 3.16 9.85 0.34
C ALA A 19 2.56 8.44 0.42
N GLN A 20 2.83 7.61 -0.59
CA GLN A 20 2.35 6.23 -0.60
C GLN A 20 3.27 5.28 -1.39
N VAL A 21 3.35 4.04 -0.93
CA VAL A 21 3.93 2.89 -1.64
C VAL A 21 2.90 1.78 -1.64
N ILE A 22 2.70 1.15 -2.80
CA ILE A 22 1.71 0.10 -3.00
C ILE A 22 2.40 -1.07 -3.68
N ALA A 23 2.36 -2.27 -3.07
CA ALA A 23 2.77 -3.50 -3.75
C ALA A 23 1.59 -4.49 -3.77
N PRO A 24 1.20 -5.01 -4.95
CA PRO A 24 0.17 -6.02 -5.03
C PRO A 24 0.67 -7.35 -4.46
N ILE A 25 -0.24 -8.09 -3.81
CA ILE A 25 -0.02 -9.47 -3.39
C ILE A 25 -0.41 -10.35 -4.58
N ILE A 26 0.60 -10.97 -5.20
CA ILE A 26 0.41 -11.84 -6.37
C ILE A 26 0.38 -13.29 -5.92
N MET A 27 -0.65 -14.03 -6.31
CA MET A 27 -0.87 -15.43 -5.98
C MET A 27 -1.09 -16.20 -7.27
N GLN A 28 -0.18 -17.10 -7.64
CA GLN A 28 -0.23 -17.87 -8.89
C GLN A 28 -0.42 -17.02 -10.16
N GLY A 29 0.07 -15.79 -10.14
CA GLY A 29 -0.07 -14.83 -11.26
C GLY A 29 -1.28 -13.89 -11.14
N ASP A 30 -2.20 -14.14 -10.22
CA ASP A 30 -3.37 -13.30 -10.00
C ASP A 30 -3.18 -12.36 -8.79
N PRO A 31 -3.44 -11.05 -8.94
CA PRO A 31 -3.44 -10.12 -7.81
C PRO A 31 -4.68 -10.35 -6.95
N ILE A 32 -4.48 -10.76 -5.71
CA ILE A 32 -5.56 -11.06 -4.76
C ILE A 32 -5.77 -9.97 -3.70
N GLY A 33 -4.83 -9.04 -3.62
CA GLY A 33 -4.84 -7.93 -2.66
C GLY A 33 -3.62 -7.04 -2.83
N THR A 34 -3.37 -6.17 -1.86
CA THR A 34 -2.21 -5.28 -1.87
C THR A 34 -1.77 -4.94 -0.45
N VAL A 35 -0.48 -4.69 -0.28
CA VAL A 35 0.08 -4.01 0.89
C VAL A 35 0.33 -2.56 0.52
N MET A 36 -0.13 -1.64 1.38
CA MET A 36 0.09 -0.21 1.22
C MET A 36 0.80 0.33 2.45
N LEU A 37 1.81 1.18 2.21
CA LEU A 37 2.36 2.07 3.21
C LEU A 37 1.99 3.49 2.82
N VAL A 38 1.31 4.21 3.71
CA VAL A 38 0.81 5.56 3.47
C VAL A 38 1.26 6.49 4.58
N SER A 39 1.53 7.75 4.23
CA SER A 39 1.83 8.81 5.20
C SER A 39 0.91 10.00 4.99
N LYS A 40 0.53 10.64 6.11
CA LYS A 40 -0.16 11.93 6.13
C LYS A 40 0.81 13.10 6.35
N ASN A 41 2.09 12.84 6.61
CA ASN A 41 3.10 13.86 6.84
C ASN A 41 3.71 14.36 5.51
N PRO A 42 3.56 15.65 5.15
CA PRO A 42 4.07 16.18 3.88
C PRO A 42 5.58 16.08 3.67
N GLU A 43 6.34 15.96 4.76
CA GLU A 43 7.81 15.85 4.71
C GLU A 43 8.30 14.42 4.41
N ASP A 44 7.43 13.43 4.59
CA ASP A 44 7.79 12.04 4.33
C ASP A 44 7.95 11.82 2.83
N LYS A 45 9.02 11.12 2.45
CA LYS A 45 9.32 10.79 1.06
C LYS A 45 9.41 9.30 0.91
N VAL A 46 8.88 8.81 -0.20
CA VAL A 46 9.13 7.44 -0.61
C VAL A 46 10.60 7.31 -0.98
N THR A 47 11.30 6.42 -0.29
CA THR A 47 12.66 6.00 -0.62
C THR A 47 12.69 4.51 -0.98
N GLU A 48 13.88 4.01 -1.29
CA GLU A 48 14.05 2.57 -1.57
C GLU A 48 13.69 1.69 -0.36
N LEU A 49 13.83 2.21 0.87
CA LEU A 49 13.48 1.48 2.08
C LEU A 49 11.99 1.13 2.12
N GLU A 50 11.11 2.11 1.91
CA GLU A 50 9.66 1.93 1.94
C GLU A 50 9.21 0.99 0.81
N ILE A 51 9.83 1.11 -0.37
CA ILE A 51 9.57 0.22 -1.51
C ILE A 51 9.89 -1.23 -1.14
N LYS A 52 11.12 -1.48 -0.67
CA LYS A 52 11.57 -2.84 -0.33
C LYS A 52 10.79 -3.43 0.84
N LEU A 53 10.39 -2.61 1.81
CA LEU A 53 9.56 -3.03 2.93
C LEU A 53 8.21 -3.56 2.45
N VAL A 54 7.50 -2.77 1.63
CA VAL A 54 6.17 -3.13 1.13
C VAL A 54 6.23 -4.32 0.16
N GLU A 55 7.24 -4.39 -0.71
CA GLU A 55 7.51 -5.56 -1.57
C GLU A 55 7.75 -6.83 -0.74
N THR A 56 8.56 -6.73 0.31
CA THR A 56 8.88 -7.87 1.20
C THR A 56 7.63 -8.34 1.93
N ALA A 57 6.81 -7.42 2.45
CA ALA A 57 5.55 -7.75 3.10
C ALA A 57 4.56 -8.43 2.14
N ALA A 58 4.38 -7.89 0.93
CA ALA A 58 3.50 -8.48 -0.08
C ALA A 58 3.98 -9.88 -0.51
N GLY A 59 5.29 -10.05 -0.73
CA GLY A 59 5.88 -11.35 -1.05
C GLY A 59 5.81 -12.36 0.10
N PHE A 60 5.89 -11.91 1.35
CA PHE A 60 5.69 -12.76 2.53
C PHE A 60 4.24 -13.26 2.61
N LEU A 61 3.26 -12.37 2.46
CA LEU A 61 1.84 -12.73 2.50
C LEU A 61 1.44 -13.67 1.36
N SER A 62 1.91 -13.40 0.14
CA SER A 62 1.72 -14.28 -1.02
C SER A 62 2.11 -15.73 -0.71
N LYS A 63 3.31 -15.95 -0.15
CA LYS A 63 3.78 -17.29 0.22
C LYS A 63 2.95 -17.96 1.31
N GLN A 64 2.41 -17.20 2.27
CA GLN A 64 1.54 -17.77 3.32
C GLN A 64 0.20 -18.24 2.74
N MET A 65 -0.27 -17.63 1.65
CA MET A 65 -1.55 -17.96 1.03
C MET A 65 -1.46 -19.18 0.09
N GLU A 66 -0.25 -19.62 -0.28
CA GLU A 66 0.04 -20.86 -1.01
C GLU A 66 -0.08 -22.15 -0.18
N SER A 67 -0.42 -22.04 1.11
CA SER A 67 -0.55 -23.19 2.03
C SER A 67 -1.87 -23.94 1.90
#